data_AF-A0A1I1F3E1-F1
#
_entry.id   AF-A0A1I1F3E1-F1
#
_cell.length_a   1.000
_cell.length_b   1.000
_cell.length_c   1.000
_cell.angle_alpha   90.00
_cell.angle_beta   90.00
_cell.angle_gamma   90.00
#
_symmetry.space_group_name_H-M   'P 1'
#
loop_
_entity.id
_entity.type
_entity.pdbx_description
1 polymer ?
#
loop_
_entity_poly.entity_id
_entity_poly.type
_entity_poly.pdbx_seq_one_letter_code
_entity_poly.pdbx_strand_id
1 'polypeptide(L)'
;MQRNFILELRKKHSLSQQEFADLIFVSRQLVSNWEQDKSEPSLENKKLIATLFNMDIDELDVYNKNNHLKNSEIKKEKIKQAFLQSLVRTQNTLETLQDIAKESNLKKNEVQLYFLNSEDVLIDIIKNIEKSIYIQLNHSLHEQSDSLARVQNRIFPVLYQQQDNIRILYQNAISRAYWNEVLENVFNQIIDKELQQRQLTHLLIDRSFQIYLVSRQLMSFIETWMRHPTSPSLRDIQLLFKQFSYYSTKILLEN
;
A
#
# COMPACT_ATOMS: atom_id res chain seq x y z
N MET A 1 6.61 -12.00 -17.51
CA MET A 1 5.74 -13.09 -18.02
C MET A 1 4.55 -13.23 -17.09
N GLN A 2 3.35 -13.22 -17.65
CA GLN A 2 2.10 -13.51 -16.96
C GLN A 2 2.09 -14.99 -16.56
N ARG A 3 1.70 -15.31 -15.32
CA ARG A 3 1.55 -16.71 -14.88
C ARG A 3 0.21 -17.22 -15.37
N ASN A 4 0.23 -18.20 -16.25
CA ASN A 4 -0.96 -18.85 -16.78
C ASN A 4 -1.52 -19.86 -15.75
N PHE A 5 -2.83 -19.86 -15.52
CA PHE A 5 -3.47 -20.69 -14.50
C PHE A 5 -3.38 -22.20 -14.80
N ILE A 6 -3.31 -22.60 -16.08
CA ILE A 6 -3.10 -24.00 -16.49
C ILE A 6 -1.72 -24.48 -16.06
N LEU A 7 -0.69 -23.64 -16.25
CA LEU A 7 0.67 -23.94 -15.81
C LEU A 7 0.72 -24.14 -14.28
N GLU A 8 0.08 -23.26 -13.52
CA GLU A 8 0.00 -23.33 -12.05
C GLU A 8 -0.72 -24.62 -11.59
N LEU A 9 -1.91 -24.92 -12.15
CA LEU A 9 -2.65 -26.15 -11.84
C LEU A 9 -1.81 -27.39 -12.15
N ARG A 10 -1.25 -27.47 -13.36
CA ARG A 10 -0.43 -28.61 -13.76
C ARG A 10 0.77 -28.81 -12.83
N LYS A 11 1.49 -27.73 -12.51
CA LYS A 11 2.66 -27.78 -11.64
C LYS A 11 2.31 -28.13 -10.20
N LYS A 12 1.18 -27.63 -9.68
CA LYS A 12 0.67 -28.02 -8.36
C LYS A 12 0.42 -29.52 -8.25
N HIS A 13 0.01 -30.15 -9.34
CA HIS A 13 -0.21 -31.60 -9.43
C HIS A 13 1.03 -32.36 -9.93
N SER A 14 2.20 -31.71 -10.03
CA SER A 14 3.48 -32.31 -10.43
C SER A 14 3.48 -32.99 -11.80
N LEU A 15 2.56 -32.62 -12.69
CA LEU A 15 2.46 -33.21 -14.03
C LEU A 15 3.43 -32.50 -15.00
N SER A 16 4.00 -33.23 -15.96
CA SER A 16 4.66 -32.68 -17.14
C SER A 16 3.63 -32.21 -18.18
N GLN A 17 4.05 -31.36 -19.13
CA GLN A 17 3.16 -30.91 -20.21
C GLN A 17 2.62 -32.08 -21.04
N GLN A 18 3.41 -33.14 -21.21
CA GLN A 18 3.01 -34.34 -21.94
C GLN A 18 1.96 -35.11 -21.13
N GLU A 19 2.24 -35.42 -19.86
CA GLU A 19 1.29 -36.16 -19.00
C GLU A 19 -0.04 -35.44 -18.87
N PHE A 20 -0.03 -34.11 -18.71
CA PHE A 20 -1.27 -33.33 -18.66
C PHE A 20 -2.04 -33.37 -19.97
N ALA A 21 -1.35 -33.28 -21.11
CA ALA A 21 -1.98 -33.35 -22.42
C ALA A 21 -2.64 -34.71 -22.65
N ASP A 22 -1.95 -35.79 -22.27
CA ASP A 22 -2.44 -37.15 -22.39
C ASP A 22 -3.69 -37.39 -21.53
N LEU A 23 -3.72 -36.84 -20.31
CA LEU A 23 -4.85 -36.98 -19.38
C LEU A 23 -6.15 -36.31 -19.84
N ILE A 24 -6.07 -35.28 -20.70
CA ILE A 24 -7.24 -34.57 -21.24
C ILE A 24 -7.37 -34.74 -22.76
N PHE A 25 -6.68 -35.72 -23.34
CA PHE A 25 -6.77 -36.09 -24.76
C PHE A 25 -6.47 -34.95 -25.75
N VAL A 26 -5.46 -34.13 -25.45
CA VAL A 26 -4.99 -33.06 -26.35
C VAL A 26 -3.50 -33.23 -26.68
N SER A 27 -3.00 -32.43 -27.61
CA SER A 27 -1.55 -32.44 -27.91
C SER A 27 -0.75 -31.63 -26.89
N ARG A 28 0.47 -32.09 -26.59
CA ARG A 28 1.45 -31.33 -25.79
C ARG A 28 1.67 -29.91 -26.32
N GLN A 29 1.64 -29.74 -27.65
CA GLN A 29 1.79 -28.43 -28.28
C GLN A 29 0.62 -27.49 -27.94
N LEU A 30 -0.60 -28.02 -27.87
CA LEU A 30 -1.78 -27.24 -27.48
C LEU A 30 -1.69 -26.80 -26.02
N VAL A 31 -1.29 -27.70 -25.12
CA VAL A 31 -1.00 -27.35 -23.71
C VAL A 31 0.08 -26.28 -23.63
N SER A 32 1.18 -26.43 -24.38
CA SER A 32 2.24 -25.42 -24.41
C SER A 32 1.76 -24.07 -24.93
N ASN A 33 0.81 -24.05 -25.88
CA ASN A 33 0.22 -22.80 -26.38
C ASN A 33 -0.67 -22.16 -25.31
N TRP A 34 -1.46 -22.93 -24.57
CA TRP A 34 -2.24 -22.43 -23.44
C TRP A 34 -1.34 -21.84 -22.36
N GLU A 35 -0.31 -22.56 -21.93
CA GLU A 35 0.61 -22.09 -20.87
C GLU A 35 1.41 -20.84 -21.24
N GLN A 36 1.56 -20.56 -22.54
CA GLN A 36 2.25 -19.39 -23.08
C GLN A 36 1.28 -18.25 -23.47
N ASP A 37 -0.01 -18.38 -23.13
CA ASP A 37 -1.06 -17.42 -23.50
C ASP A 37 -1.19 -17.21 -25.03
N LYS A 38 -0.78 -18.19 -25.85
CA LYS A 38 -0.91 -18.14 -27.32
C LYS A 38 -2.31 -18.53 -27.82
N SER A 39 -3.04 -19.30 -27.02
CA SER A 39 -4.44 -19.69 -27.26
C SER A 39 -5.12 -19.98 -25.92
N GLU A 40 -6.45 -20.06 -25.91
CA GLU A 40 -7.22 -20.48 -24.72
C GLU A 40 -7.86 -21.86 -24.90
N PRO A 41 -8.09 -22.63 -23.81
CA PRO A 41 -8.84 -23.87 -23.89
C PRO A 41 -10.31 -23.59 -24.23
N SER A 42 -10.85 -24.37 -25.17
CA SER A 42 -12.29 -24.37 -25.49
C SER A 42 -13.14 -24.79 -24.28
N LEU A 43 -14.46 -24.56 -24.33
CA LEU A 43 -15.37 -24.98 -23.25
C LEU A 43 -15.28 -26.49 -22.97
N GLU A 44 -15.13 -27.32 -24.01
CA GLU A 44 -14.95 -28.76 -23.86
C GLU A 44 -13.64 -29.10 -23.15
N ASN A 45 -12.54 -28.44 -23.52
CA ASN A 45 -11.25 -28.62 -22.85
C ASN A 45 -11.31 -28.14 -21.39
N LYS A 46 -12.00 -27.02 -21.11
CA LYS A 46 -12.23 -26.55 -19.73
C LYS A 46 -12.99 -27.58 -18.90
N LYS A 47 -14.01 -28.25 -19.47
CA LYS A 47 -14.73 -29.36 -18.80
C LYS A 47 -13.80 -30.52 -18.45
N LEU A 48 -12.91 -30.90 -19.37
CA LEU A 48 -11.94 -31.97 -19.14
C LEU A 48 -10.93 -31.59 -18.05
N ILE A 49 -10.44 -30.35 -18.07
CA ILE A 49 -9.52 -29.81 -17.06
C ILE A 49 -10.19 -29.78 -15.69
N ALA A 50 -11.42 -29.28 -15.61
CA ALA A 50 -12.22 -29.26 -14.38
C ALA A 50 -12.40 -30.68 -13.82
N THR A 51 -12.77 -31.63 -14.69
CA THR A 51 -12.90 -33.05 -14.32
C THR A 51 -11.60 -33.64 -13.81
N LEU A 52 -10.46 -33.39 -14.50
CA LEU A 52 -9.15 -33.91 -14.11
C LEU A 52 -8.73 -33.46 -12.71
N PHE A 53 -9.11 -32.24 -12.32
CA PHE A 53 -8.75 -31.66 -11.02
C PHE A 53 -9.88 -31.73 -9.99
N ASN A 54 -10.97 -32.46 -10.27
CA ASN A 54 -12.16 -32.55 -9.42
C ASN A 54 -12.72 -31.17 -9.02
N MET A 55 -12.80 -30.27 -10.00
CA MET A 55 -13.40 -28.95 -9.88
C MET A 55 -14.64 -28.88 -10.78
N ASP A 56 -15.60 -28.03 -10.45
CA ASP A 56 -16.61 -27.62 -11.43
C ASP A 56 -16.08 -26.49 -12.34
N ILE A 57 -16.84 -26.15 -13.39
CA ILE A 57 -16.44 -25.12 -14.35
C ILE A 57 -16.38 -23.73 -13.68
N ASP A 58 -17.29 -23.45 -12.76
CA ASP A 58 -17.37 -22.16 -12.08
C ASP A 58 -16.17 -21.97 -11.13
N GLU A 59 -15.77 -23.02 -10.41
CA GLU A 59 -14.57 -23.10 -9.60
C GLU A 59 -13.31 -22.90 -10.44
N LEU A 60 -13.23 -23.51 -11.63
CA LEU A 60 -12.11 -23.33 -12.55
C LEU A 60 -12.01 -21.88 -13.04
N ASP A 61 -13.14 -21.25 -13.38
CA ASP A 61 -13.18 -19.85 -13.82
C ASP A 61 -12.87 -18.88 -12.66
N VAL A 62 -13.33 -19.17 -11.44
CA VAL A 62 -12.93 -18.42 -10.22
C VAL A 62 -11.43 -18.56 -9.98
N TYR A 63 -10.87 -19.77 -10.13
CA TYR A 63 -9.44 -20.00 -10.00
C TYR A 63 -8.63 -19.20 -11.04
N ASN A 64 -9.08 -19.19 -12.29
CA ASN A 64 -8.46 -18.39 -13.34
C ASN A 64 -8.52 -16.89 -13.01
N LYS A 65 -9.70 -16.37 -12.64
CA LYS A 65 -9.90 -14.97 -12.23
C LYS A 65 -8.99 -14.57 -11.07
N ASN A 66 -8.88 -15.43 -10.05
CA ASN A 66 -8.01 -15.19 -8.90
C ASN A 66 -6.53 -15.14 -9.30
N ASN A 67 -6.09 -15.95 -10.27
CA ASN A 67 -4.73 -15.88 -10.80
C ASN A 67 -4.49 -14.58 -11.59
N HIS A 68 -5.45 -14.15 -12.40
CA HIS A 68 -5.38 -12.85 -13.07
C HIS A 68 -5.28 -11.69 -12.07
N LEU A 69 -6.09 -11.70 -11.01
CA LEU A 69 -6.05 -10.70 -9.94
C LEU A 69 -4.70 -10.69 -9.23
N LYS A 70 -4.17 -11.87 -8.84
CA LYS A 70 -2.85 -11.99 -8.23
C LYS A 70 -1.75 -11.45 -9.16
N ASN A 71 -1.80 -11.78 -10.44
CA ASN A 71 -0.82 -11.31 -11.41
C ASN A 71 -0.91 -9.78 -11.63
N SER A 72 -2.12 -9.20 -11.64
CA SER A 72 -2.26 -7.74 -11.71
C SER A 72 -1.69 -7.04 -10.48
N GLU A 73 -1.93 -7.56 -9.28
CA GLU A 73 -1.37 -6.99 -8.06
C GLU A 73 0.16 -7.11 -8.03
N ILE A 74 0.73 -8.24 -8.46
CA ILE A 74 2.19 -8.39 -8.62
C ILE A 74 2.76 -7.34 -9.58
N LYS A 75 2.09 -7.08 -10.71
CA LYS A 75 2.53 -6.05 -11.67
C LYS A 75 2.43 -4.65 -11.05
N LYS A 76 1.33 -4.32 -10.38
CA LYS A 76 1.17 -3.04 -9.68
C LYS A 76 2.27 -2.83 -8.64
N GLU A 77 2.57 -3.83 -7.82
CA GLU A 77 3.64 -3.73 -6.82
C GLU A 77 5.01 -3.52 -7.46
N LYS A 78 5.32 -4.20 -8.57
CA LYS A 78 6.55 -3.93 -9.33
C LYS A 78 6.63 -2.50 -9.84
N ILE A 79 5.52 -1.95 -10.34
CA ILE A 79 5.44 -0.57 -10.81
C ILE A 79 5.68 0.41 -9.65
N LYS A 80 5.04 0.18 -8.49
CA LYS A 80 5.23 1.01 -7.28
C LYS A 80 6.67 0.99 -6.79
N GLN A 81 7.30 -0.19 -6.74
CA GLN A 81 8.69 -0.33 -6.32
C GLN A 81 9.65 0.38 -7.28
N ALA A 82 9.44 0.24 -8.59
CA ALA A 82 10.21 0.97 -9.60
C ALA A 82 10.04 2.49 -9.46
N PHE A 83 8.82 2.96 -9.18
CA PHE A 83 8.55 4.37 -8.91
C PHE A 83 9.24 4.86 -7.62
N LEU A 84 9.21 4.10 -6.54
CA LEU A 84 9.92 4.47 -5.31
C LEU A 84 11.44 4.56 -5.55
N GLN A 85 12.01 3.62 -6.30
CA GLN A 85 13.43 3.66 -6.66
C GLN A 85 13.79 4.89 -7.50
N SER A 86 12.91 5.33 -8.40
CA SER A 86 13.15 6.54 -9.17
C SER A 86 13.13 7.82 -8.32
N LEU A 87 12.27 7.89 -7.30
CA LEU A 87 12.20 9.04 -6.39
C LEU A 87 13.50 9.26 -5.61
N VAL A 88 14.29 8.21 -5.38
CA VAL A 88 15.62 8.36 -4.75
C VAL A 88 16.57 9.17 -5.64
N ARG A 89 16.37 9.12 -6.96
CA ARG A 89 17.22 9.78 -7.96
C ARG A 89 16.71 11.17 -8.36
N THR A 90 15.41 11.44 -8.19
CA THR A 90 14.80 12.73 -8.57
C THR A 90 14.45 13.54 -7.34
N GLN A 91 14.90 14.80 -7.27
CA GLN A 91 14.63 15.65 -6.09
C GLN A 91 13.35 16.47 -6.20
N ASN A 92 13.00 16.98 -7.39
CA ASN A 92 11.90 17.95 -7.59
C ASN A 92 10.99 17.61 -8.77
N THR A 93 11.06 16.39 -9.28
CA THR A 93 10.29 15.93 -10.45
C THR A 93 9.86 14.48 -10.26
N LEU A 94 8.80 14.08 -10.94
CA LEU A 94 8.42 12.68 -11.08
C LEU A 94 8.94 12.15 -12.42
N GLU A 95 9.51 10.94 -12.42
CA GLU A 95 9.89 10.27 -13.67
C GLU A 95 8.66 9.96 -14.52
N THR A 96 8.84 9.78 -15.83
CA THR A 96 7.73 9.43 -16.73
C THR A 96 7.32 7.97 -16.58
N LEU A 97 6.09 7.63 -16.96
CA LEU A 97 5.66 6.22 -17.02
C LEU A 97 6.55 5.36 -17.93
N GLN A 98 7.23 5.97 -18.90
CA GLN A 98 8.15 5.23 -19.77
C GLN A 98 9.41 4.80 -19.00
N ASP A 99 9.92 5.66 -18.11
CA ASP A 99 11.12 5.35 -17.33
C ASP A 99 10.79 4.37 -16.21
N ILE A 100 9.63 4.53 -15.55
CA ILE A 100 9.09 3.56 -14.59
C ILE A 100 8.86 2.19 -15.25
N ALA A 101 8.38 2.15 -16.50
CA ALA A 101 8.20 0.91 -17.24
C ALA A 101 9.54 0.20 -17.50
N LYS A 102 10.59 0.94 -17.88
CA LYS A 102 11.94 0.38 -18.05
C LYS A 102 12.47 -0.19 -16.74
N GLU A 103 12.38 0.56 -15.65
CA GLU A 103 12.85 0.16 -14.31
C GLU A 103 12.10 -1.08 -13.80
N SER A 104 10.78 -1.16 -14.02
CA SER A 104 9.96 -2.32 -13.64
C SER A 104 10.09 -3.54 -14.57
N ASN A 105 10.89 -3.45 -15.65
CA ASN A 105 10.97 -4.44 -16.72
C ASN A 105 9.61 -4.79 -17.34
N LEU A 106 8.76 -3.78 -17.55
CA LEU A 106 7.46 -3.88 -18.18
C LEU A 106 7.38 -3.00 -19.43
N LYS A 107 6.44 -3.29 -20.34
CA LYS A 107 6.16 -2.37 -21.45
C LYS A 107 5.32 -1.20 -20.96
N LYS A 108 5.51 0.00 -21.53
CA LYS A 108 4.70 1.19 -21.23
C LYS A 108 3.20 0.91 -21.30
N ASN A 109 2.75 0.22 -22.35
CA ASN A 109 1.34 -0.11 -22.52
C ASN A 109 0.82 -1.03 -21.40
N GLU A 110 1.65 -1.90 -20.83
CA GLU A 110 1.26 -2.73 -19.68
C GLU A 110 1.12 -1.91 -18.40
N VAL A 111 2.01 -0.94 -18.18
CA VAL A 111 1.92 -0.01 -17.04
C VAL A 111 0.67 0.87 -17.15
N GLN A 112 0.36 1.34 -18.36
CA GLN A 112 -0.81 2.17 -18.65
C GLN A 112 -2.17 1.47 -18.45
N LEU A 113 -2.19 0.14 -18.35
CA LEU A 113 -3.39 -0.60 -17.93
C LEU A 113 -3.73 -0.36 -16.46
N TYR A 114 -2.77 0.06 -15.64
CA TYR A 114 -2.92 0.21 -14.19
C TYR A 114 -2.87 1.67 -13.74
N PHE A 115 -2.07 2.51 -14.39
CA PHE A 115 -1.86 3.92 -14.01
C PHE A 115 -1.83 4.81 -15.25
N LEU A 116 -2.57 5.93 -15.25
CA LEU A 116 -2.64 6.82 -16.42
C LEU A 116 -1.37 7.68 -16.53
N ASN A 117 -0.80 8.05 -15.39
CA ASN A 117 0.41 8.84 -15.27
C ASN A 117 1.21 8.47 -13.99
N SER A 118 2.38 9.09 -13.79
CA SER A 118 3.24 8.82 -12.63
C SER A 118 2.68 9.36 -11.31
N GLU A 119 1.84 10.39 -11.36
CA GLU A 119 1.14 10.93 -10.19
C GLU A 119 0.10 9.92 -9.66
N ASP A 120 -0.59 9.20 -10.54
CA ASP A 120 -1.51 8.12 -10.13
C ASP A 120 -0.78 7.01 -9.35
N VAL A 121 0.47 6.71 -9.73
CA VAL A 121 1.30 5.73 -9.00
C VAL A 121 1.59 6.24 -7.59
N LEU A 122 1.99 7.52 -7.47
CA LEU A 122 2.23 8.18 -6.18
C LEU A 122 0.96 8.18 -5.31
N ILE A 123 -0.16 8.60 -5.88
CA ILE A 123 -1.45 8.66 -5.19
C ILE A 123 -1.86 7.28 -4.71
N ASP A 124 -1.69 6.23 -5.51
CA ASP A 124 -2.03 4.86 -5.09
C ASP A 124 -1.14 4.40 -3.92
N ILE A 125 0.17 4.63 -3.98
CA ILE A 125 1.09 4.34 -2.87
C ILE A 125 0.64 5.04 -1.58
N ILE A 126 0.40 6.34 -1.65
CA ILE A 126 -0.01 7.15 -0.48
C ILE A 126 -1.36 6.68 0.06
N LYS A 127 -2.35 6.45 -0.81
CA LYS A 127 -3.68 5.95 -0.42
C LYS A 127 -3.62 4.59 0.28
N ASN A 128 -2.71 3.71 -0.12
CA ASN A 128 -2.53 2.41 0.55
C ASN A 128 -2.02 2.59 2.00
N ILE A 129 -1.09 3.52 2.21
CA ILE A 129 -0.58 3.85 3.56
C ILE A 129 -1.68 4.53 4.38
N GLU A 130 -2.36 5.53 3.81
CA GLU A 130 -3.48 6.25 4.42
C GLU A 130 -4.59 5.28 4.86
N LYS A 131 -5.00 4.37 3.98
CA LYS A 131 -5.98 3.32 4.30
C LYS A 131 -5.54 2.48 5.50
N SER A 132 -4.26 2.12 5.58
CA SER A 132 -3.70 1.34 6.69
C SER A 132 -3.79 2.12 8.01
N ILE A 133 -3.59 3.44 7.96
CA ILE A 133 -3.78 4.33 9.12
C ILE A 133 -5.25 4.35 9.56
N TYR A 134 -6.19 4.58 8.63
CA TYR A 134 -7.62 4.62 8.99
C TYR A 134 -8.16 3.29 9.51
N ILE A 135 -7.66 2.15 9.01
CA ILE A 135 -8.01 0.83 9.55
C ILE A 135 -7.63 0.74 11.04
N GLN A 136 -6.41 1.18 11.40
CA GLN A 136 -5.97 1.17 12.80
C GLN A 136 -6.73 2.17 13.68
N LEU A 137 -7.17 3.30 13.12
CA LEU A 137 -7.97 4.29 13.85
C LEU A 137 -9.40 3.81 14.13
N ASN A 138 -10.00 3.05 13.21
CA ASN A 138 -11.42 2.66 13.28
C ASN A 138 -11.67 1.32 14.01
N HIS A 139 -10.65 0.49 14.24
CA HIS A 139 -10.82 -0.86 14.80
C HIS A 139 -11.21 -0.89 16.31
N SER A 140 -11.17 0.24 17.03
CA SER A 140 -11.38 0.29 18.47
C SER A 140 -12.62 1.12 18.84
N LEU A 141 -13.76 0.44 19.00
CA LEU A 141 -15.06 1.04 19.33
C LEU A 141 -15.12 1.69 20.74
N HIS A 142 -14.10 1.56 21.60
CA HIS A 142 -14.22 1.93 23.03
C HIS A 142 -12.97 2.56 23.68
N GLU A 143 -11.96 3.01 22.92
CA GLU A 143 -10.74 3.56 23.53
C GLU A 143 -10.90 5.05 23.88
N GLN A 144 -11.14 5.37 25.16
CA GLN A 144 -11.13 6.74 25.72
C GLN A 144 -9.70 7.28 25.88
N SER A 145 -8.86 7.14 24.85
CA SER A 145 -7.51 7.69 24.83
C SER A 145 -7.48 9.04 24.10
N ASP A 146 -6.75 10.00 24.66
CA ASP A 146 -6.41 11.29 24.04
C ASP A 146 -5.75 11.11 22.64
N SER A 147 -5.87 12.11 21.78
CA SER A 147 -5.35 12.15 20.41
C SER A 147 -3.88 11.78 20.33
N LEU A 148 -3.03 12.28 21.23
CA LEU A 148 -1.59 12.00 21.22
C LEU A 148 -1.32 10.53 21.54
N ALA A 149 -2.05 9.95 22.48
CA ALA A 149 -1.98 8.51 22.76
C ALA A 149 -2.47 7.67 21.57
N ARG A 150 -3.52 8.11 20.85
CA ARG A 150 -3.97 7.44 19.61
C ARG A 150 -2.90 7.50 18.52
N VAL A 151 -2.27 8.65 18.30
CA VAL A 151 -1.18 8.81 17.34
C VAL A 151 -0.01 7.87 17.71
N GLN A 152 0.42 7.90 18.97
CA GLN A 152 1.54 7.10 19.46
C GLN A 152 1.28 5.58 19.35
N ASN A 153 0.09 5.12 19.71
CA ASN A 153 -0.18 3.69 19.84
C ASN A 153 -0.80 3.06 18.59
N ARG A 154 -1.41 3.86 17.70
CA ARG A 154 -2.12 3.36 16.51
C ARG A 154 -1.46 3.77 15.21
N ILE A 155 -1.01 5.02 15.11
CA ILE A 155 -0.42 5.54 13.86
C ILE A 155 1.05 5.17 13.74
N PHE A 156 1.84 5.36 14.81
CA PHE A 156 3.28 5.09 14.75
C PHE A 156 3.63 3.66 14.35
N PRO A 157 2.93 2.60 14.81
CA PRO A 157 3.18 1.25 14.31
C PRO A 157 3.01 1.12 12.78
N VAL A 158 2.00 1.77 12.20
CA VAL A 158 1.76 1.76 10.75
C VAL A 158 2.88 2.50 10.02
N LEU A 159 3.24 3.70 10.52
CA LEU A 159 4.33 4.49 9.95
C LEU A 159 5.67 3.76 10.05
N TYR A 160 5.91 3.04 11.15
CA TYR A 160 7.11 2.25 11.37
C TYR A 160 7.19 1.07 10.41
N GLN A 161 6.08 0.35 10.21
CA GLN A 161 6.01 -0.77 9.26
C GLN A 161 6.26 -0.31 7.81
N GLN A 162 5.83 0.91 7.46
CA GLN A 162 5.97 1.49 6.12
C GLN A 162 7.15 2.48 6.00
N GLN A 163 8.03 2.53 7.00
CA GLN A 163 9.01 3.61 7.13
C GLN A 163 9.94 3.73 5.92
N ASP A 164 10.36 2.62 5.32
CA ASP A 164 11.29 2.66 4.18
C ASP A 164 10.66 3.37 2.98
N ASN A 165 9.39 3.05 2.68
CA ASN A 165 8.63 3.72 1.62
C ASN A 165 8.42 5.20 1.96
N ILE A 166 8.03 5.52 3.20
CA ILE A 166 7.77 6.90 3.64
C ILE A 166 9.06 7.74 3.58
N ARG A 167 10.20 7.18 3.98
CA ARG A 167 11.51 7.83 3.90
C ARG A 167 11.85 8.21 2.46
N ILE A 168 11.56 7.34 1.50
CA ILE A 168 11.71 7.64 0.07
C ILE A 168 10.77 8.78 -0.35
N LEU A 169 9.50 8.80 0.10
CA LEU A 169 8.58 9.90 -0.18
C LEU A 169 9.12 11.24 0.33
N TYR A 170 9.85 11.26 1.45
CA TYR A 170 10.48 12.48 1.97
C TYR A 170 11.69 12.97 1.15
N GLN A 171 12.32 12.13 0.32
CA GLN A 171 13.50 12.50 -0.47
C GLN A 171 13.14 13.42 -1.64
N ASN A 172 11.97 13.23 -2.25
CA ASN A 172 11.49 14.05 -3.36
C ASN A 172 10.46 15.10 -2.89
N ALA A 173 10.56 16.33 -3.36
CA ALA A 173 9.74 17.45 -2.93
C ALA A 173 8.25 17.29 -3.28
N ILE A 174 7.94 16.69 -4.43
CA ILE A 174 6.56 16.46 -4.88
C ILE A 174 5.92 15.39 -4.01
N SER A 175 6.54 14.19 -3.91
CA SER A 175 5.99 13.11 -3.07
C SER A 175 5.86 13.50 -1.61
N ARG A 176 6.81 14.31 -1.10
CA ARG A 176 6.78 14.87 0.25
C ARG A 176 5.57 15.78 0.45
N ALA A 177 5.25 16.64 -0.52
CA ALA A 177 4.10 17.54 -0.42
C ALA A 177 2.79 16.75 -0.30
N TYR A 178 2.57 15.76 -1.18
CA TYR A 178 1.38 14.90 -1.12
C TYR A 178 1.29 14.12 0.19
N TRP A 179 2.42 13.55 0.63
CA TRP A 179 2.46 12.80 1.89
C TRP A 179 2.17 13.69 3.10
N ASN A 180 2.74 14.90 3.12
CA ASN A 180 2.52 15.85 4.21
C ASN A 180 1.06 16.31 4.29
N GLU A 181 0.40 16.54 3.14
CA GLU A 181 -1.02 16.88 3.10
C GLU A 181 -1.88 15.77 3.71
N VAL A 182 -1.61 14.50 3.38
CA VAL A 182 -2.35 13.36 3.94
C VAL A 182 -2.14 13.25 5.45
N LEU A 183 -0.90 13.34 5.93
CA LEU A 183 -0.63 13.29 7.38
C LEU A 183 -1.28 14.44 8.13
N GLU A 184 -1.20 15.67 7.59
CA GLU A 184 -1.82 16.84 8.20
C GLU A 184 -3.34 16.67 8.31
N ASN A 185 -3.99 16.16 7.26
CA ASN A 185 -5.42 15.84 7.28
C ASN A 185 -5.77 14.79 8.35
N VAL A 186 -4.98 13.71 8.43
CA VAL A 186 -5.16 12.67 9.46
C VAL A 186 -5.04 13.26 10.86
N PHE A 187 -4.02 14.06 11.15
CA PHE A 187 -3.84 14.64 12.48
C PHE A 187 -4.93 15.64 12.82
N ASN A 188 -5.27 16.53 11.88
CA ASN A 188 -6.34 17.50 12.08
C ASN A 188 -7.65 16.79 12.43
N GLN A 189 -8.01 15.71 11.74
CA GLN A 189 -9.21 14.94 12.06
C GLN A 189 -9.19 14.33 13.48
N ILE A 190 -8.06 13.77 13.90
CA ILE A 190 -7.95 13.11 15.21
C ILE A 190 -8.05 14.11 16.36
N ILE A 191 -7.39 15.27 16.20
CA ILE A 191 -7.39 16.35 17.19
C ILE A 191 -8.78 17.00 17.22
N ASP A 192 -9.35 17.30 16.05
CA ASP A 192 -10.66 17.95 15.94
C ASP A 192 -11.76 17.12 16.61
N LYS A 193 -11.78 15.80 16.37
CA LYS A 193 -12.71 14.85 16.99
C LYS A 193 -12.59 14.82 18.51
N GLU A 194 -11.38 14.91 19.05
CA GLU A 194 -11.20 14.98 20.50
C GLU A 194 -11.72 16.29 21.09
N LEU A 195 -11.39 17.43 20.47
CA LEU A 195 -11.83 18.73 20.94
C LEU A 195 -13.36 18.87 20.88
N GLN A 196 -14.02 18.18 19.94
CA GLN A 196 -15.47 18.04 19.87
C GLN A 196 -16.07 17.28 21.07
N GLN A 197 -15.37 16.24 21.55
CA GLN A 197 -15.83 15.41 22.66
C GLN A 197 -15.62 16.09 24.02
N ARG A 198 -14.61 16.94 24.14
CA ARG A 198 -14.34 17.72 25.35
C ARG A 198 -15.30 18.93 25.38
N GLN A 199 -16.24 18.96 26.32
CA GLN A 199 -17.11 20.11 26.56
C GLN A 199 -16.33 21.27 27.23
N LEU A 200 -15.36 21.84 26.53
CA LEU A 200 -14.53 22.94 27.06
C LEU A 200 -15.28 24.27 26.89
N THR A 201 -15.75 24.83 28.01
CA THR A 201 -16.50 26.09 28.07
C THR A 201 -15.61 27.34 28.09
N HIS A 202 -14.30 27.19 28.31
CA HIS A 202 -13.33 28.28 28.31
C HIS A 202 -12.01 27.83 27.67
N LEU A 203 -11.76 28.25 26.44
CA LEU A 203 -10.50 28.02 25.75
C LEU A 203 -9.67 29.31 25.76
N LEU A 204 -8.40 29.23 26.19
CA LEU A 204 -7.46 30.37 26.14
C LEU A 204 -7.09 30.75 24.70
N ILE A 205 -7.17 29.80 23.78
CA ILE A 205 -6.86 29.93 22.36
C ILE A 205 -7.93 29.25 21.51
N ASP A 206 -8.25 29.82 20.36
CA ASP A 206 -9.26 29.27 19.45
C ASP A 206 -8.94 27.82 19.02
N ARG A 207 -9.99 27.02 18.80
CA ARG A 207 -9.90 25.60 18.42
C ARG A 207 -9.05 25.36 17.17
N SER A 208 -9.19 26.20 16.14
CA SER A 208 -8.41 26.09 14.91
C SER A 208 -6.91 26.26 15.16
N PHE A 209 -6.55 27.17 16.06
CA PHE A 209 -5.16 27.39 16.46
C PHE A 209 -4.59 26.20 17.25
N GLN A 210 -5.38 25.59 18.13
CA GLN A 210 -4.98 24.35 18.83
C GLN A 210 -4.71 23.21 17.85
N ILE A 211 -5.62 22.98 16.90
CA ILE A 211 -5.47 21.95 15.87
C ILE A 211 -4.20 22.19 15.06
N TYR A 212 -4.02 23.42 14.56
CA TYR A 212 -2.83 23.79 13.81
C TYR A 212 -1.55 23.52 14.60
N LEU A 213 -1.45 24.02 15.83
CA LEU A 213 -0.23 23.92 16.62
C LEU A 213 0.13 22.47 16.93
N VAL A 214 -0.83 21.66 17.37
CA VAL A 214 -0.59 20.24 17.68
C VAL A 214 -0.23 19.48 16.40
N SER A 215 -0.96 19.71 15.30
CA SER A 215 -0.67 19.09 14.01
C SER A 215 0.74 19.43 13.53
N ARG A 216 1.17 20.69 13.60
CA ARG A 216 2.53 21.11 13.24
C ARG A 216 3.61 20.44 14.09
N GLN A 217 3.37 20.26 15.40
CA GLN A 217 4.29 19.53 16.27
C GLN A 217 4.41 18.06 15.86
N LEU A 218 3.28 17.38 15.63
CA LEU A 218 3.25 16.00 15.13
C LEU A 218 3.99 15.85 13.80
N MET A 219 3.71 16.74 12.86
CA MET A 219 4.38 16.80 11.56
C MET A 219 5.88 16.96 11.73
N SER A 220 6.33 17.91 12.56
CA SER A 220 7.77 18.16 12.79
C SER A 220 8.49 16.94 13.38
N PHE A 221 7.83 16.20 14.26
CA PHE A 221 8.39 14.99 14.86
C PHE A 221 8.56 13.90 13.81
N ILE A 222 7.53 13.64 12.99
CA ILE A 222 7.58 12.61 11.94
C ILE A 222 8.58 12.98 10.85
N GLU A 223 8.62 14.24 10.41
CA GLU A 223 9.60 14.71 9.45
C GLU A 223 11.04 14.50 9.95
N THR A 224 11.29 14.80 11.22
CA THR A 224 12.60 14.59 11.85
C THR A 224 12.94 13.10 11.92
N TRP A 225 12.00 12.28 12.38
CA TRP A 225 12.18 10.82 12.45
C TRP A 225 12.45 10.20 11.07
N MET A 226 11.68 10.56 10.05
CA MET A 226 11.79 10.00 8.71
C MET A 226 12.99 10.53 7.92
N ARG A 227 13.61 11.65 8.33
CA ARG A 227 14.88 12.10 7.74
C ARG A 227 16.12 11.61 8.49
N HIS A 228 15.94 11.09 9.70
CA HIS A 228 17.07 10.58 10.49
C HIS A 228 17.69 9.35 9.81
N PRO A 229 19.03 9.28 9.61
CA PRO A 229 19.67 8.23 8.80
C PRO A 229 19.46 6.80 9.34
N THR A 230 19.31 6.64 10.64
CA THR A 230 19.00 5.35 11.29
C THR A 230 17.63 5.42 11.95
N SER A 231 16.73 4.46 11.68
CA SER A 231 15.45 4.44 12.39
C SER A 231 15.64 3.81 13.77
N PRO A 232 15.30 4.51 14.87
CA PRO A 232 15.27 3.89 16.20
C PRO A 232 14.20 2.79 16.25
N SER A 233 14.19 1.95 17.28
CA SER A 233 13.11 0.94 17.41
C SER A 233 11.75 1.61 17.59
N LEU A 234 10.65 0.93 17.23
CA LEU A 234 9.29 1.44 17.45
C LEU A 234 9.07 1.87 18.91
N ARG A 235 9.59 1.08 19.87
CA ARG A 235 9.52 1.39 21.29
C ARG A 235 10.24 2.71 21.63
N ASP A 236 11.43 2.92 21.07
CA ASP A 236 12.22 4.12 21.32
C ASP A 236 11.55 5.36 20.71
N ILE A 237 11.00 5.25 19.50
CA ILE A 237 10.26 6.34 18.85
C ILE A 237 9.01 6.70 19.66
N GLN A 238 8.28 5.71 20.15
CA GLN A 238 7.13 5.95 21.03
C GLN A 238 7.56 6.61 22.34
N LEU A 239 8.70 6.22 22.93
CA LEU A 239 9.21 6.85 24.14
C LEU A 239 9.64 8.30 23.91
N LEU A 240 10.38 8.56 22.83
CA LEU A 240 10.80 9.90 22.41
C LEU A 240 9.59 10.80 22.18
N PHE A 241 8.55 10.27 21.54
CA PHE A 241 7.32 11.01 21.31
C PHE A 241 6.58 11.33 22.61
N LYS A 242 6.53 10.39 23.56
CA LYS A 242 5.94 10.66 24.89
C LYS A 242 6.67 11.78 25.63
N GLN A 243 8.00 11.83 25.50
CA GLN A 243 8.79 12.92 26.07
C GLN A 243 8.50 14.24 25.36
N PHE A 244 8.51 14.23 24.02
CA PHE A 244 8.20 15.39 23.19
C PHE A 244 6.80 15.95 23.48
N SER A 245 5.79 15.09 23.53
CA SER A 245 4.41 15.47 23.82
C SER A 245 4.26 15.99 25.24
N TYR A 246 4.90 15.38 26.24
CA TYR A 246 4.86 15.89 27.62
C TYR A 246 5.31 17.37 27.71
N TYR A 247 6.38 17.75 27.01
CA TYR A 247 6.85 19.14 26.99
C TYR A 247 5.94 20.08 26.20
N SER A 248 5.28 19.59 25.13
CA SER A 248 4.41 20.42 24.32
C SER A 248 3.00 20.61 24.89
N THR A 249 2.48 19.60 25.61
CA THR A 249 1.16 19.67 26.26
C THR A 249 1.17 20.55 27.52
N LYS A 250 2.31 20.61 28.23
CA LYS A 250 2.51 21.50 29.39
C LYS A 250 2.40 22.99 29.03
N ILE A 251 2.65 23.34 27.78
CA ILE A 251 2.52 24.71 27.25
C ILE A 251 1.07 25.03 26.85
N LEU A 252 0.21 24.02 26.67
CA LEU A 252 -1.12 24.18 26.05
C LEU A 252 -2.32 23.85 26.95
N LEU A 253 -2.16 23.01 27.97
CA LEU A 253 -3.27 22.53 28.80
C LEU A 253 -3.07 22.72 30.31
N GLU A 254 -1.90 23.17 30.78
CA GLU A 254 -1.68 23.53 32.19
C GLU A 254 -1.67 25.06 32.35
N ASN A 255 -2.88 25.63 32.51
CA ASN A 255 -3.24 26.69 33.45
C ASN A 255 -4.76 26.80 33.54
#